data_AF-A0A850NMB6-F1
#
_entry.id   AF-A0A850NMB6-F1
#
_cell.length_a   1.000
_cell.length_b   1.000
_cell.length_c   1.000
_cell.angle_alpha   90.00
_cell.angle_beta   90.00
_cell.angle_gamma   90.00
#
_symmetry.space_group_name_H-M   'P 1'
#
loop_
_entity.id
_entity.type
_entity.pdbx_description
1 polymer ?
#
loop_
_entity_poly.entity_id
_entity_poly.type
_entity_poly.pdbx_seq_one_letter_code
_entity_poly.pdbx_strand_id
1 'polypeptide(L)'
;MKHMFSIFLYLHLIFLVVGCSSDDGNSSEEGNQNEVQGTIRLSGEETSELGESLKVGNIEVANATLSGTDKSVILLSENITVVDNEFVYSDDQNGFVIVAADFSTGGSPDVDKTVSMTIVRNGEEFRHACTSPYLSFFTDCGEGFGVDFEGKKVTFENTTVINTEDEAILTLDGTVTWE
;
A
#
# COMPACT_ATOMS: atom_id res chain seq x y z
N MET A 1 55.65 45.53 24.55
CA MET A 1 54.37 44.81 24.76
C MET A 1 54.20 43.83 23.61
N LYS A 2 54.04 42.53 23.94
CA LYS A 2 53.42 41.39 23.20
C LYS A 2 53.74 41.30 21.69
N HIS A 3 54.41 40.27 21.16
CA HIS A 3 54.04 38.85 21.14
C HIS A 3 55.32 37.97 21.21
N MET A 4 55.55 37.16 22.23
CA MET A 4 55.14 35.74 22.42
C MET A 4 55.45 34.77 21.25
N PHE A 5 56.45 33.90 21.49
CA PHE A 5 56.50 32.42 21.33
C PHE A 5 56.05 31.81 19.99
N SER A 6 56.63 30.75 19.42
CA SER A 6 57.81 29.90 19.61
C SER A 6 57.61 28.68 18.69
N ILE A 7 58.67 28.22 17.99
CA ILE A 7 59.15 26.82 17.78
C ILE A 7 58.12 25.73 17.37
N PHE A 8 58.26 24.79 16.40
CA PHE A 8 59.30 23.86 15.90
C PHE A 8 58.85 23.43 14.47
N LEU A 9 59.69 23.34 13.43
CA LEU A 9 60.62 22.27 13.04
C LEU A 9 59.97 20.94 12.57
N TYR A 10 60.29 20.57 11.32
CA TYR A 10 60.44 19.22 10.73
C TYR A 10 59.30 18.19 10.82
N LEU A 11 59.15 17.18 9.97
CA LEU A 11 59.48 16.81 8.58
C LEU A 11 59.00 15.35 8.51
N HIS A 12 58.33 14.98 7.41
CA HIS A 12 58.09 13.61 6.91
C HIS A 12 57.25 12.65 7.75
N LEU A 13 56.16 12.17 7.14
CA LEU A 13 56.13 10.78 6.69
C LEU A 13 55.23 10.64 5.45
N ILE A 14 55.84 10.23 4.34
CA ILE A 14 55.17 9.79 3.12
C ILE A 14 54.77 8.33 3.35
N PHE A 15 53.50 8.00 3.19
CA PHE A 15 53.05 6.63 2.96
C PHE A 15 52.53 6.51 1.53
N LEU A 16 53.27 5.75 0.73
CA LEU A 16 52.83 5.17 -0.53
C LEU A 16 52.07 3.88 -0.22
N VAL A 17 50.85 3.76 -0.74
CA VAL A 17 50.28 2.48 -1.19
C VAL A 17 49.56 2.72 -2.51
N VAL A 18 49.94 1.88 -3.47
CA VAL A 18 49.45 1.79 -4.84
C VAL A 18 48.32 0.77 -4.89
N GLY A 19 47.26 1.08 -5.65
CA GLY A 19 46.51 0.10 -6.45
C GLY A 19 45.22 -0.44 -5.83
N CYS A 20 44.06 -0.08 -6.41
CA CYS A 20 43.38 -0.94 -7.38
C CYS A 20 42.26 -0.15 -8.08
N SER A 21 42.23 -0.30 -9.40
CA SER A 21 41.09 0.01 -10.25
C SER A 21 40.00 -1.03 -9.97
N SER A 22 38.81 -0.59 -9.55
CA SER A 22 37.56 -1.28 -9.82
C SER A 22 36.49 -0.23 -10.04
N ASP A 23 36.01 -0.23 -11.28
CA ASP A 23 34.77 0.34 -11.74
C ASP A 23 33.64 -0.40 -11.01
N ASP A 24 33.10 0.19 -9.95
CA ASP A 24 31.86 -0.29 -9.34
C ASP A 24 30.84 0.83 -9.50
N GLY A 25 30.17 0.76 -10.65
CA GLY A 25 28.95 1.51 -10.92
C GLY A 25 27.98 1.28 -9.76
N ASN A 26 27.79 2.32 -8.97
CA ASN A 26 26.67 2.42 -8.06
C ASN A 26 25.43 2.72 -8.91
N SER A 27 24.99 1.72 -9.69
CA SER A 27 23.58 1.55 -9.97
C SER A 27 22.93 1.32 -8.62
N SER A 28 22.51 2.42 -8.00
CA SER A 28 21.40 2.38 -7.07
C SER A 28 20.31 1.60 -7.77
N GLU A 29 20.10 0.36 -7.31
CA GLU A 29 18.94 -0.43 -7.62
C GLU A 29 17.75 0.40 -7.14
N GLU A 30 17.20 1.20 -8.05
CA GLU A 30 15.85 1.71 -7.94
C GLU A 30 15.00 0.45 -7.77
N GLY A 31 14.54 0.23 -6.53
CA GLY A 31 13.61 -0.83 -6.22
C GLY A 31 12.51 -0.77 -7.27
N ASN A 32 12.34 -1.87 -7.97
CA ASN A 32 11.46 -2.01 -9.11
C ASN A 32 10.03 -1.69 -8.61
N GLN A 33 9.63 -0.41 -8.65
CA GLN A 33 8.29 0.01 -8.31
C GLN A 33 7.43 -0.55 -9.44
N ASN A 34 6.78 -1.68 -9.18
CA ASN A 34 5.79 -2.23 -10.09
C ASN A 34 4.81 -1.09 -10.40
N GLU A 35 4.75 -0.70 -11.67
CA GLU A 35 3.91 0.40 -12.10
C GLU A 35 2.45 0.01 -11.82
N VAL A 36 1.86 0.61 -10.78
CA VAL A 36 0.46 0.41 -10.43
C VAL A 36 -0.34 1.57 -11.01
N GLN A 37 -1.43 1.23 -11.67
CA GLN A 37 -2.32 2.21 -12.27
C GLN A 37 -3.76 1.85 -11.94
N GLY A 38 -4.50 2.83 -11.42
CA GLY A 38 -5.93 2.69 -11.22
C GLY A 38 -6.54 3.82 -10.41
N THR A 39 -7.82 4.04 -10.64
CA THR A 39 -8.64 4.91 -9.80
C THR A 39 -9.95 4.20 -9.54
N ILE A 40 -10.33 4.12 -8.28
CA ILE A 40 -11.60 3.56 -7.83
C ILE A 40 -12.52 4.74 -7.55
N ARG A 41 -13.66 4.81 -8.22
CA ARG A 41 -14.70 5.80 -8.00
C ARG A 41 -15.56 5.36 -6.84
N LEU A 42 -15.94 6.32 -6.01
CA LEU A 42 -16.77 6.12 -4.84
C LEU A 42 -18.14 6.76 -5.07
N SER A 43 -19.20 6.07 -4.67
CA SER A 43 -20.55 6.63 -4.57
C SER A 43 -21.26 6.06 -3.35
N GLY A 44 -22.09 6.86 -2.68
CA GLY A 44 -22.72 6.48 -1.42
C GLY A 44 -22.97 7.70 -0.53
N GLU A 45 -23.48 7.45 0.67
CA GLU A 45 -23.82 8.53 1.62
C GLU A 45 -22.56 9.23 2.17
N GLU A 46 -21.47 8.47 2.35
CA GLU A 46 -20.22 8.94 2.95
C GLU A 46 -19.29 9.68 1.97
N THR A 47 -19.59 9.77 0.68
CA THR A 47 -18.66 10.40 -0.29
C THR A 47 -18.48 11.90 -0.06
N SER A 48 -19.40 12.54 0.66
CA SER A 48 -19.23 13.93 1.09
C SER A 48 -18.08 14.12 2.08
N GLU A 49 -17.67 13.06 2.79
CA GLU A 49 -16.57 13.04 3.76
C GLU A 49 -15.32 12.39 3.17
N LEU A 50 -15.49 11.27 2.44
CA LEU A 50 -14.40 10.47 1.88
C LEU A 50 -13.81 11.02 0.58
N GLY A 51 -14.61 11.81 -0.15
CA GLY A 51 -14.41 12.16 -1.54
C GLY A 51 -15.02 11.12 -2.51
N GLU A 52 -14.92 11.40 -3.81
CA GLU A 52 -15.55 10.59 -4.86
C GLU A 52 -14.58 9.61 -5.55
N SER A 53 -13.31 9.58 -5.14
CA SER A 53 -12.32 8.70 -5.78
C SER A 53 -11.12 8.38 -4.90
N LEU A 54 -10.56 7.19 -5.11
CA LEU A 54 -9.33 6.69 -4.53
C LEU A 54 -8.35 6.38 -5.66
N LYS A 55 -7.24 7.12 -5.73
CA LYS A 55 -6.16 6.85 -6.69
C LYS A 55 -5.16 5.90 -6.04
N VAL A 56 -4.94 4.74 -6.64
CA VAL A 56 -3.96 3.76 -6.16
C VAL A 56 -2.56 4.21 -6.54
N GLY A 57 -1.65 4.21 -5.56
CA GLY A 57 -0.26 4.62 -5.73
C GLY A 57 0.75 3.52 -5.46
N ASN A 58 0.43 2.55 -4.58
CA ASN A 58 1.27 1.39 -4.30
C ASN A 58 0.42 0.10 -4.22
N ILE A 59 1.07 -1.05 -4.33
CA ILE A 59 0.42 -2.37 -4.30
C ILE A 59 1.32 -3.42 -3.66
N GLU A 60 0.73 -4.29 -2.85
CA GLU A 60 1.36 -5.54 -2.40
C GLU A 60 0.54 -6.73 -2.89
N VAL A 61 1.20 -7.76 -3.41
CA VAL A 61 0.54 -8.96 -3.91
C VAL A 61 0.92 -10.15 -3.03
N ALA A 62 -0.06 -10.94 -2.61
CA ALA A 62 0.12 -12.16 -1.83
C ALA A 62 0.89 -11.96 -0.50
N ASN A 63 0.82 -10.76 0.09
CA ASN A 63 1.49 -10.46 1.36
C ASN A 63 0.70 -11.01 2.56
N ALA A 64 0.88 -12.30 2.83
CA ALA A 64 0.17 -13.00 3.89
C ALA A 64 0.46 -12.48 5.31
N THR A 65 1.59 -11.82 5.54
CA THR A 65 1.90 -11.20 6.85
C THR A 65 0.96 -10.04 7.14
N LEU A 66 0.63 -9.24 6.14
CA LEU A 66 -0.24 -8.07 6.28
C LEU A 66 -1.74 -8.41 6.16
N SER A 67 -2.11 -9.30 5.25
CA SER A 67 -3.52 -9.62 4.97
C SER A 67 -4.02 -10.90 5.62
N GLY A 68 -3.13 -11.71 6.20
CA GLY A 68 -3.44 -13.05 6.70
C GLY A 68 -3.57 -14.13 5.61
N THR A 69 -3.40 -13.79 4.32
CA THR A 69 -3.53 -14.74 3.20
C THR A 69 -2.68 -14.38 1.99
N ASP A 70 -2.14 -15.38 1.30
CA ASP A 70 -1.46 -15.21 0.01
C ASP A 70 -2.45 -15.05 -1.17
N LYS A 71 -3.76 -15.18 -0.92
CA LYS A 71 -4.85 -15.02 -1.89
C LYS A 71 -5.41 -13.60 -1.92
N SER A 72 -4.53 -12.61 -1.80
CA SER A 72 -4.95 -11.20 -1.71
C SER A 72 -4.02 -10.25 -2.45
N VAL A 73 -4.56 -9.09 -2.75
CA VAL A 73 -3.84 -7.88 -3.18
C VAL A 73 -4.18 -6.77 -2.19
N ILE A 74 -3.17 -6.00 -1.79
CA ILE A 74 -3.33 -4.83 -0.94
C ILE A 74 -3.08 -3.60 -1.80
N LEU A 75 -4.12 -2.80 -2.02
CA LEU A 75 -4.05 -1.54 -2.76
C LEU A 75 -3.85 -0.39 -1.78
N LEU A 76 -2.87 0.46 -2.05
CA LEU A 76 -2.41 1.49 -1.13
C LEU A 76 -2.43 2.86 -1.81
N SER A 77 -2.67 3.90 -1.01
CA SER A 77 -2.41 5.28 -1.41
C SER A 77 -0.91 5.52 -1.66
N GLU A 78 -0.59 6.56 -2.43
CA GLU A 78 0.79 6.93 -2.77
C GLU A 78 1.69 7.24 -1.55
N ASN A 79 1.09 7.71 -0.46
CA ASN A 79 1.78 8.06 0.78
C ASN A 79 2.07 6.85 1.70
N ILE A 80 1.59 5.66 1.35
CA ILE A 80 1.73 4.42 2.14
C ILE A 80 2.60 3.43 1.37
N THR A 81 3.67 2.98 2.00
CA THR A 81 4.58 1.95 1.47
C THR A 81 4.67 0.78 2.44
N VAL A 82 5.24 -0.34 2.00
CA VAL A 82 5.51 -1.49 2.87
C VAL A 82 7.02 -1.69 2.98
N VAL A 83 7.50 -1.73 4.22
CA VAL A 83 8.90 -2.01 4.56
C VAL A 83 8.90 -3.06 5.66
N ASP A 84 9.66 -4.14 5.48
CA ASP A 84 9.75 -5.24 6.46
C ASP A 84 8.38 -5.84 6.86
N ASN A 85 7.40 -5.84 5.94
CA ASN A 85 6.00 -6.24 6.16
C ASN A 85 5.22 -5.37 7.16
N GLU A 86 5.57 -4.09 7.27
CA GLU A 86 4.81 -3.09 8.02
C GLU A 86 4.45 -1.91 7.11
N PHE A 87 3.28 -1.32 7.33
CA PHE A 87 2.88 -0.10 6.64
C PHE A 87 3.69 1.09 7.16
N VAL A 88 4.34 1.81 6.25
CA VAL A 88 5.06 3.04 6.53
C VAL A 88 4.32 4.21 5.86
N TYR A 89 3.88 5.15 6.69
CA TYR A 89 3.09 6.31 6.30
C TYR A 89 3.99 7.55 6.23
N SER A 90 4.02 8.22 5.09
CA SER A 90 4.63 9.55 4.96
C SER A 90 3.68 10.68 5.41
N ASP A 91 2.38 10.40 5.42
CA ASP A 91 1.30 11.18 6.01
C ASP A 91 0.29 10.18 6.59
N ASP A 92 -0.08 10.29 7.86
CA ASP A 92 -1.06 9.44 8.53
C ASP A 92 -2.45 10.09 8.62
N GLN A 93 -2.60 11.33 8.15
CA GLN A 93 -3.87 12.06 8.20
C GLN A 93 -4.76 11.76 6.99
N ASN A 94 -4.19 11.29 5.89
CA ASN A 94 -4.94 10.98 4.67
C ASN A 94 -4.38 9.75 3.98
N GLY A 95 -5.24 8.84 3.54
CA GLY A 95 -4.84 7.68 2.78
C GLY A 95 -5.89 6.58 2.79
N PHE A 96 -5.57 5.45 2.20
CA PHE A 96 -6.39 4.26 2.26
C PHE A 96 -5.55 3.01 2.10
N VAL A 97 -6.06 1.93 2.69
CA VAL A 97 -5.60 0.56 2.51
C VAL A 97 -6.82 -0.27 2.12
N ILE A 98 -6.75 -0.96 0.98
CA ILE A 98 -7.80 -1.89 0.54
C ILE A 98 -7.18 -3.27 0.39
N VAL A 99 -7.64 -4.23 1.18
CA VAL A 99 -7.30 -5.65 1.03
C VAL A 99 -8.41 -6.31 0.22
N ALA A 100 -8.06 -6.73 -0.99
CA ALA A 100 -8.93 -7.42 -1.94
C ALA A 100 -8.50 -8.88 -2.03
N ALA A 101 -9.33 -9.82 -1.57
CA ALA A 101 -9.01 -11.24 -1.52
C ALA A 101 -9.96 -12.08 -2.38
N ASP A 102 -9.40 -13.07 -3.08
CA ASP A 102 -10.14 -14.01 -3.92
C ASP A 102 -9.68 -15.45 -3.61
N PHE A 103 -10.51 -16.16 -2.85
CA PHE A 103 -10.35 -17.52 -2.38
C PHE A 103 -11.01 -18.56 -3.28
N SER A 104 -11.53 -18.18 -4.45
CA SER A 104 -12.25 -19.10 -5.37
C SER A 104 -11.41 -20.30 -5.83
N THR A 105 -10.08 -20.19 -5.76
CA THR A 105 -9.12 -21.28 -6.06
C THR A 105 -8.67 -22.06 -4.82
N GLY A 106 -9.34 -21.84 -3.68
CA GLY A 106 -9.04 -22.40 -2.37
C GLY A 106 -8.51 -21.33 -1.39
N GLY A 107 -8.96 -21.39 -0.13
CA GLY A 107 -8.47 -20.51 0.94
C GLY A 107 -9.51 -20.22 2.03
N SER A 108 -10.79 -20.21 1.67
CA SER A 108 -11.91 -20.05 2.61
C SER A 108 -13.05 -20.98 2.19
N PRO A 109 -13.70 -21.69 3.13
CA PRO A 109 -14.87 -22.52 2.82
C PRO A 109 -16.18 -21.73 2.75
N ASP A 110 -16.19 -20.50 3.26
CA ASP A 110 -17.42 -19.74 3.55
C ASP A 110 -17.61 -18.50 2.67
N VAL A 111 -16.52 -17.95 2.11
CA VAL A 111 -16.52 -16.72 1.31
C VAL A 111 -15.53 -16.88 0.16
N ASP A 112 -15.99 -16.74 -1.08
CA ASP A 112 -15.13 -16.87 -2.24
C ASP A 112 -14.34 -15.58 -2.46
N LYS A 113 -14.95 -14.41 -2.27
CA LYS A 113 -14.27 -13.13 -2.51
C LYS A 113 -14.66 -12.08 -1.48
N THR A 114 -13.69 -11.38 -0.92
CA THR A 114 -13.95 -10.36 0.09
C THR A 114 -13.06 -9.13 -0.04
N VAL A 115 -13.54 -8.02 0.48
CA VAL A 115 -12.84 -6.74 0.53
C VAL A 115 -12.93 -6.23 1.96
N SER A 116 -11.79 -5.78 2.48
CA SER A 116 -11.68 -4.99 3.71
C SER A 116 -10.95 -3.71 3.38
N MET A 117 -11.44 -2.58 3.85
CA MET A 117 -10.92 -1.28 3.50
C MET A 117 -10.88 -0.38 4.73
N THR A 118 -9.80 0.39 4.81
CA THR A 118 -9.67 1.52 5.72
C THR A 118 -9.36 2.76 4.89
N ILE A 119 -10.14 3.81 5.08
CA ILE A 119 -9.87 5.14 4.51
C ILE A 119 -9.65 6.09 5.69
N VAL A 120 -8.54 6.82 5.66
CA VAL A 120 -8.27 7.91 6.60
C VAL A 120 -8.43 9.25 5.87
N ARG A 121 -9.21 10.15 6.45
CA ARG A 121 -9.40 11.53 5.96
C ARG A 121 -9.34 12.51 7.12
N ASN A 122 -8.42 13.48 7.04
CA ASN A 122 -8.18 14.46 8.11
C ASN A 122 -7.98 13.83 9.50
N GLY A 123 -7.35 12.65 9.56
CA GLY A 123 -7.10 11.90 10.79
C GLY A 123 -8.29 11.09 11.33
N GLU A 124 -9.43 11.12 10.65
CA GLU A 124 -10.59 10.27 10.95
C GLU A 124 -10.54 8.99 10.11
N GLU A 125 -10.81 7.85 10.76
CA GLU A 125 -10.71 6.52 10.16
C GLU A 125 -12.09 5.95 9.86
N PHE A 126 -12.31 5.54 8.61
CA PHE A 126 -13.53 4.91 8.14
C PHE A 126 -13.19 3.49 7.70
N ARG A 127 -13.91 2.51 8.25
CA ARG A 127 -13.66 1.08 8.00
C ARG A 127 -14.83 0.48 7.27
N HIS A 128 -14.57 -0.12 6.12
CA HIS A 128 -15.57 -0.78 5.31
C HIS A 128 -15.18 -2.21 5.03
N ALA A 129 -16.17 -3.09 4.91
CA ALA A 129 -15.94 -4.45 4.47
C ALA A 129 -17.11 -4.98 3.66
N CYS A 130 -16.87 -6.03 2.87
CA CYS A 130 -17.95 -6.91 2.43
C CYS A 130 -18.42 -7.71 3.64
N THR A 131 -19.43 -7.21 4.32
CA THR A 131 -20.02 -7.81 5.52
C THR A 131 -21.53 -7.73 5.48
N SER A 132 -22.20 -8.60 6.25
CA SER A 132 -23.63 -8.42 6.53
C SER A 132 -23.80 -7.40 7.68
N PRO A 133 -24.63 -6.34 7.51
CA PRO A 133 -24.85 -5.34 8.56
C PRO A 133 -25.26 -5.96 9.89
N TYR A 134 -26.04 -7.04 9.84
CA TYR A 134 -26.71 -7.60 11.01
C TYR A 134 -25.88 -8.62 11.80
N LEU A 135 -24.80 -9.15 11.22
CA LEU A 135 -24.18 -10.37 11.74
C LEU A 135 -22.65 -10.28 11.88
N SER A 136 -22.05 -9.16 11.47
CA SER A 136 -20.60 -8.88 11.61
C SER A 136 -19.68 -10.00 11.11
N PHE A 137 -20.13 -10.77 10.11
CA PHE A 137 -19.30 -11.71 9.38
C PHE A 137 -19.00 -11.18 7.99
N PHE A 138 -17.83 -11.51 7.47
CA PHE A 138 -17.48 -11.24 6.08
C PHE A 138 -18.43 -12.03 5.17
N THR A 139 -18.99 -11.34 4.20
CA THR A 139 -19.78 -11.92 3.12
C THR A 139 -19.02 -11.84 1.82
N ASP A 140 -19.49 -12.58 0.83
CA ASP A 140 -19.02 -12.41 -0.53
C ASP A 140 -19.32 -10.98 -1.03
N CYS A 141 -18.36 -10.35 -1.69
CA CYS A 141 -18.54 -9.04 -2.34
C CYS A 141 -19.42 -9.09 -3.61
N GLY A 142 -19.81 -10.29 -4.04
CA GLY A 142 -20.61 -10.53 -5.22
C GLY A 142 -19.82 -10.57 -6.51
N GLU A 143 -20.52 -10.88 -7.60
CA GLU A 143 -19.91 -11.14 -8.92
C GLU A 143 -19.23 -9.91 -9.55
N GLY A 144 -19.61 -8.70 -9.13
CA GLY A 144 -19.00 -7.46 -9.59
C GLY A 144 -17.57 -7.23 -9.08
N PHE A 145 -17.07 -8.08 -8.18
CA PHE A 145 -15.70 -8.02 -7.68
C PHE A 145 -14.88 -9.22 -8.13
N GLY A 146 -13.60 -8.98 -8.45
CA GLY A 146 -12.66 -10.05 -8.75
C GLY A 146 -11.21 -9.61 -8.74
N VAL A 147 -10.34 -10.58 -8.40
CA VAL A 147 -8.88 -10.45 -8.51
C VAL A 147 -8.38 -11.46 -9.53
N ASP A 148 -7.77 -10.96 -10.59
CA ASP A 148 -7.07 -11.75 -11.60
C ASP A 148 -5.57 -11.63 -11.35
N PHE A 149 -5.01 -12.60 -10.62
CA PHE A 149 -3.58 -12.61 -10.28
C PHE A 149 -2.70 -12.85 -11.51
N GLU A 150 -3.16 -13.63 -12.50
CA GLU A 150 -2.41 -13.92 -13.72
C GLU A 150 -2.44 -12.72 -14.68
N GLY A 151 -3.62 -12.14 -14.88
CA GLY A 151 -3.83 -10.93 -15.66
C GLY A 151 -3.47 -9.63 -14.94
N LYS A 152 -2.96 -9.71 -13.70
CA LYS A 152 -2.52 -8.61 -12.85
C LYS A 152 -3.53 -7.47 -12.74
N LYS A 153 -4.76 -7.81 -12.34
CA LYS A 153 -5.87 -6.87 -12.29
C LYS A 153 -6.81 -7.10 -11.11
N VAL A 154 -7.24 -6.03 -10.46
CA VAL A 154 -8.42 -6.02 -9.57
C VAL A 154 -9.52 -5.22 -10.24
N THR A 155 -10.74 -5.74 -10.24
CA THR A 155 -11.91 -5.07 -10.80
C THR A 155 -13.00 -4.92 -9.73
N PHE A 156 -13.58 -3.72 -9.68
CA PHE A 156 -14.77 -3.37 -8.91
C PHE A 156 -15.81 -2.85 -9.91
N GLU A 157 -16.90 -3.58 -10.09
CA GLU A 157 -18.05 -3.20 -10.92
C GLU A 157 -19.26 -3.03 -10.02
N ASN A 158 -19.51 -1.79 -9.59
CA ASN A 158 -20.53 -1.46 -8.59
C ASN A 158 -20.45 -2.35 -7.33
N THR A 159 -19.23 -2.67 -6.88
CA THR A 159 -19.01 -3.49 -5.68
C THR A 159 -19.41 -2.69 -4.44
N THR A 160 -20.27 -3.24 -3.59
CA THR A 160 -20.71 -2.56 -2.36
C THR A 160 -19.95 -3.07 -1.14
N VAL A 161 -19.45 -2.14 -0.33
CA VAL A 161 -18.90 -2.38 1.00
C VAL A 161 -19.67 -1.58 2.04
N ILE A 162 -19.64 -2.03 3.29
CA ILE A 162 -20.46 -1.48 4.37
C ILE A 162 -19.54 -0.96 5.47
N ASN A 163 -19.79 0.26 5.92
CA ASN A 163 -19.09 0.85 7.06
C ASN A 163 -19.39 0.02 8.32
N THR A 164 -18.33 -0.36 9.03
CA THR A 164 -18.42 -1.27 10.18
C THR A 164 -18.94 -0.61 11.46
N GLU A 165 -19.08 0.72 11.48
CA GLU A 165 -19.54 1.49 12.63
C GLU A 165 -21.01 1.94 12.49
N ASP A 166 -21.40 2.46 11.32
CA ASP A 166 -22.72 3.08 11.10
C ASP A 166 -23.58 2.40 10.02
N GLU A 167 -23.08 1.31 9.43
CA GLU A 167 -23.74 0.53 8.38
C GLU A 167 -23.97 1.30 7.05
N ALA A 168 -23.35 2.47 6.87
CA ALA A 168 -23.42 3.21 5.61
C ALA A 168 -22.84 2.38 4.45
N ILE A 169 -23.50 2.45 3.29
CA ILE A 169 -23.11 1.70 2.10
C ILE A 169 -22.27 2.59 1.19
N LEU A 170 -21.10 2.08 0.82
CA LEU A 170 -20.20 2.69 -0.15
C LEU A 170 -20.06 1.76 -1.36
N THR A 171 -20.22 2.32 -2.55
CA THR A 171 -20.12 1.60 -3.83
C THR A 171 -18.81 1.97 -4.53
N LEU A 172 -18.06 0.95 -4.91
CA LEU A 172 -16.77 1.01 -5.58
C LEU A 172 -16.92 0.67 -7.06
N ASP A 173 -16.39 1.51 -7.93
CA ASP A 173 -16.33 1.25 -9.38
C ASP A 173 -14.96 1.62 -9.94
N GLY A 174 -14.26 0.66 -10.53
CA GLY A 174 -12.95 0.90 -11.09
C GLY A 174 -12.18 -0.37 -11.41
N THR A 175 -11.01 -0.19 -11.99
CA THR A 175 -10.08 -1.27 -12.27
C THR A 175 -8.68 -0.78 -11.96
N VAL A 176 -7.90 -1.65 -11.32
CA VAL A 176 -6.51 -1.41 -10.95
C VAL A 176 -5.66 -2.50 -11.56
N THR A 177 -4.58 -2.12 -12.24
CA THR A 177 -3.63 -3.04 -12.87
C THR A 177 -2.22 -2.81 -12.33
N TRP A 178 -1.38 -3.83 -12.41
CA TRP A 178 0.03 -3.75 -12.03
C TRP A 178 0.93 -4.55 -12.98
N GLU A 179 2.22 -4.23 -12.98
CA GLU A 179 3.28 -4.96 -13.71
C GLU A 179 4.16 -5.81 -12.80
#